data_AF-I6ZK64-F1
#
_entry.id   AF-I6ZK64-F1
#
_cell.length_a   1.000
_cell.length_b   1.000
_cell.length_c   1.000
_cell.angle_alpha   90.00
_cell.angle_beta   90.00
_cell.angle_gamma   90.00
#
_symmetry.space_group_name_H-M   'P 1'
#
loop_
_entity.id
_entity.type
_entity.pdbx_description
1 polymer ?
#
loop_
_entity_poly.entity_id
_entity_poly.type
_entity_poly.pdbx_seq_one_letter_code
_entity_poly.pdbx_strand_id
1 'polypeptide(L)'
;MYHLKDRQKLITISNDLRMSGDVLFFKPYTSSDMEKILTYKISKETTSRVLSPVAIKIISKRIGPSGDLRQLFRYVQEIVGRKIIEGGSAEIGPKDVSPEKENREEGPNNIHHSIISSIIVKNKRASRMEVYSKYLRECQEMRIPFYDRTDFNIIYDIYA
;
A
#
# COMPACT_ATOMS: atom_id res chain seq x y z
N MET A 1 -42.02 -8.82 -46.17
CA MET A 1 -41.82 -8.60 -44.72
C MET A 1 -41.11 -9.82 -44.16
N TYR A 2 -39.79 -9.75 -43.95
CA TYR A 2 -39.06 -10.79 -43.22
C TYR A 2 -38.51 -10.16 -41.95
N HIS A 3 -38.94 -10.71 -40.82
CA HIS A 3 -38.58 -10.29 -39.48
C HIS A 3 -37.06 -10.45 -39.24
N LEU A 4 -36.32 -9.35 -39.27
CA LEU A 4 -35.06 -9.25 -38.52
C LEU A 4 -35.46 -9.21 -37.03
N LYS A 5 -35.61 -10.38 -36.40
CA LYS A 5 -35.60 -10.48 -34.95
C LYS A 5 -34.25 -9.97 -34.49
N ASP A 6 -34.21 -8.79 -33.87
CA ASP A 6 -33.02 -8.26 -33.20
C ASP A 6 -32.47 -9.31 -32.24
N ARG A 7 -31.31 -9.86 -32.57
CA ARG A 7 -30.59 -10.77 -31.67
C ARG A 7 -30.04 -9.92 -30.54
N GLN A 8 -30.73 -9.87 -29.40
CA GLN A 8 -30.17 -9.31 -28.18
C GLN A 8 -28.90 -10.08 -27.81
N LYS A 9 -27.76 -9.39 -27.84
CA LYS A 9 -26.47 -9.95 -27.41
C LYS A 9 -26.40 -9.82 -25.89
N LEU A 10 -26.29 -10.94 -25.20
CA LEU A 10 -26.03 -10.96 -23.76
C LEU A 10 -24.52 -10.84 -23.52
N ILE A 11 -24.09 -9.83 -22.76
CA ILE A 11 -22.71 -9.64 -22.33
C ILE A 11 -22.67 -9.83 -20.81
N THR A 12 -21.89 -10.79 -20.35
CA THR A 12 -21.70 -11.08 -18.92
C THR A 12 -20.28 -10.78 -18.51
N ILE A 13 -20.11 -10.11 -17.37
CA ILE A 13 -18.80 -9.87 -16.74
C ILE A 13 -18.71 -10.78 -15.53
N SER A 14 -17.67 -11.60 -15.46
CA SER A 14 -17.41 -12.53 -14.37
C SER A 14 -15.93 -12.54 -14.03
N ASN A 15 -15.61 -12.82 -12.77
CA ASN A 15 -14.25 -13.07 -12.31
C ASN A 15 -13.89 -14.57 -12.33
N ASP A 16 -14.82 -15.45 -12.73
CA ASP A 16 -14.53 -16.88 -12.86
C ASP A 16 -13.73 -17.15 -14.15
N LEU A 17 -12.47 -17.55 -14.00
CA LEU A 17 -11.57 -17.85 -15.11
C LEU A 17 -11.88 -19.19 -15.78
N ARG A 18 -12.79 -20.00 -15.23
CA ARG A 18 -13.11 -21.35 -15.72
C ARG A 18 -14.29 -21.38 -16.69
N MET A 19 -14.77 -20.21 -17.13
CA MET A 19 -15.87 -20.14 -18.08
C MET A 19 -15.46 -20.74 -19.43
N SER A 20 -16.28 -21.66 -19.95
CA SER A 20 -16.13 -22.24 -21.28
C SER A 20 -16.95 -21.47 -22.31
N GLY A 21 -16.43 -21.32 -23.54
CA GLY A 21 -17.11 -20.66 -24.66
C GLY A 21 -16.33 -19.48 -25.26
N ASP A 22 -17.03 -18.59 -25.98
CA ASP A 22 -16.48 -17.34 -26.50
C ASP A 22 -16.27 -16.34 -25.37
N VAL A 23 -15.10 -16.42 -24.72
CA VAL A 23 -14.73 -15.58 -23.57
C VAL A 23 -13.62 -14.61 -23.96
N LEU A 24 -13.84 -13.33 -23.67
CA LEU A 24 -12.81 -12.30 -23.77
C LEU A 24 -12.11 -12.16 -22.41
N PHE A 25 -10.81 -12.44 -22.37
CA PHE A 25 -10.00 -12.26 -21.15
C PHE A 25 -9.36 -10.86 -21.11
N PHE A 26 -9.65 -10.12 -20.04
CA PHE A 26 -8.94 -8.89 -19.73
C PHE A 26 -7.63 -9.22 -19.02
N LYS A 27 -6.51 -9.10 -19.75
CA LYS A 27 -5.19 -9.30 -19.15
C LYS A 27 -4.89 -8.17 -18.15
N PRO A 28 -4.18 -8.47 -17.04
CA PRO A 28 -3.66 -7.44 -16.16
C PRO A 28 -2.74 -6.48 -16.93
N TYR A 29 -2.67 -5.23 -16.50
CA TYR A 29 -1.85 -4.21 -17.16
C TYR A 29 -0.36 -4.50 -16.98
N THR A 30 0.43 -4.36 -18.04
CA THR A 30 1.89 -4.45 -17.90
C THR A 30 2.45 -3.16 -17.30
N SER A 31 3.67 -3.20 -16.78
CA SER A 31 4.36 -1.97 -16.33
C SER A 31 4.43 -0.91 -17.44
N SER A 32 4.56 -1.33 -18.71
CA SER A 32 4.58 -0.40 -19.85
C SER A 32 3.21 0.22 -20.10
N ASP A 33 2.13 -0.56 -19.97
CA ASP A 33 0.77 -0.02 -20.09
C ASP A 33 0.48 0.97 -18.97
N MET A 34 0.88 0.65 -17.74
CA MET A 34 0.75 1.54 -16.59
C MET A 34 1.51 2.85 -16.79
N GLU A 35 2.75 2.79 -17.32
CA GLU A 35 3.56 3.98 -17.62
C GLU A 35 2.85 4.90 -18.62
N LYS A 36 2.32 4.31 -19.71
CA LYS A 36 1.59 5.06 -20.75
C LYS A 36 0.29 5.66 -20.22
N ILE A 37 -0.49 4.88 -19.47
CA ILE A 37 -1.76 5.31 -18.89
C ILE A 37 -1.53 6.45 -17.90
N LEU A 38 -0.54 6.32 -17.03
CA LEU A 38 -0.21 7.35 -16.04
C LEU A 38 0.27 8.63 -16.72
N THR A 39 1.16 8.52 -17.71
CA THR A 39 1.63 9.65 -18.52
C THR A 39 0.47 10.37 -19.22
N TYR A 40 -0.43 9.63 -19.85
CA TYR A 40 -1.59 10.19 -20.54
C TYR A 40 -2.58 10.87 -19.57
N LYS A 41 -2.81 10.26 -18.40
CA LYS A 41 -3.72 10.85 -17.40
C LYS A 41 -3.18 12.18 -16.88
N ILE A 42 -1.89 12.23 -16.53
CA ILE A 42 -1.24 13.45 -16.03
C ILE A 42 -1.26 14.56 -17.09
N SER A 43 -0.94 14.24 -18.34
CA SER A 43 -0.92 15.25 -19.41
C SER A 43 -2.31 15.80 -19.75
N LYS A 44 -3.37 15.00 -19.53
CA LYS A 44 -4.75 15.39 -19.83
C LYS A 44 -5.45 16.10 -18.68
N GLU A 45 -5.23 15.63 -17.44
CA GLU A 45 -5.97 16.11 -16.27
C GLU A 45 -5.24 17.24 -15.53
N THR A 46 -3.94 17.41 -15.75
CA THR A 46 -3.13 18.37 -14.99
C THR A 46 -2.38 19.35 -15.89
N THR A 47 -2.57 20.65 -15.65
CA THR A 47 -1.89 21.72 -16.39
C THR A 47 -0.40 21.84 -16.03
N SER A 48 0.00 21.34 -14.86
CA SER A 48 1.36 21.33 -14.35
C SER A 48 1.94 19.90 -14.28
N ARG A 49 3.25 19.77 -14.49
CA ARG A 49 3.96 18.48 -14.34
C ARG A 49 4.08 18.12 -12.87
N VAL A 50 3.09 17.39 -12.35
CA VAL A 50 3.08 16.89 -10.96
C VAL A 50 4.07 15.74 -10.75
N LEU A 51 4.36 14.94 -11.79
CA LEU A 51 5.27 13.81 -11.71
C LEU A 51 6.33 13.90 -12.83
N SER A 52 7.59 13.75 -12.43
CA SER A 52 8.69 13.63 -13.39
C SER A 52 8.58 12.30 -14.18
N PRO A 53 9.03 12.25 -15.46
CA PRO A 53 8.99 11.02 -16.25
C PRO A 53 9.73 9.84 -15.61
N VAL A 54 10.80 10.13 -14.86
CA VAL A 54 11.56 9.13 -14.12
C VAL A 54 10.75 8.58 -12.94
N ALA A 55 10.03 9.43 -12.21
CA ALA A 55 9.14 8.99 -11.14
C ALA A 55 8.02 8.10 -11.68
N ILE A 56 7.38 8.47 -12.80
CA ILE A 56 6.36 7.65 -13.48
C ILE A 56 6.92 6.25 -13.76
N LYS A 57 8.11 6.17 -14.35
CA LYS A 57 8.75 4.88 -14.68
C LYS A 57 9.05 4.03 -13.45
N ILE A 58 9.48 4.64 -12.34
CA ILE A 58 9.73 3.94 -11.07
C ILE A 58 8.41 3.40 -10.51
N ILE A 59 7.37 4.23 -10.45
CA ILE A 59 6.05 3.87 -9.95
C ILE A 59 5.46 2.70 -10.76
N SER A 60 5.48 2.80 -12.09
CA SER A 60 4.93 1.78 -12.98
C SER A 60 5.68 0.45 -12.92
N LYS A 61 7.00 0.47 -12.70
CA LYS A 61 7.77 -0.75 -12.47
C LYS A 61 7.48 -1.38 -11.11
N ARG A 62 7.28 -0.57 -10.08
CA ARG A 62 6.97 -1.02 -8.71
C ARG A 62 5.60 -1.68 -8.62
N ILE A 63 4.57 -1.05 -9.20
CA ILE A 63 3.19 -1.56 -9.13
C ILE A 63 2.88 -2.56 -10.25
N GLY A 64 3.66 -2.55 -11.33
CA GLY A 64 3.50 -3.42 -12.50
C GLY A 64 3.22 -4.90 -12.21
N PRO A 65 3.87 -5.56 -11.23
CA PRO A 65 3.57 -6.95 -10.89
C PRO A 65 2.12 -7.22 -10.47
N SER A 66 1.41 -6.23 -9.91
CA SER A 66 0.00 -6.37 -9.53
C SER A 66 -0.94 -6.37 -10.74
N GLY A 67 -0.55 -5.68 -11.81
CA GLY A 67 -1.42 -5.43 -12.95
C GLY A 67 -2.67 -4.59 -12.66
N ASP A 68 -2.81 -4.01 -11.46
CA ASP A 68 -3.99 -3.27 -11.02
C ASP A 68 -3.78 -1.74 -11.07
N LEU A 69 -4.55 -1.07 -11.94
CA LEU A 69 -4.54 0.40 -12.04
C LEU A 69 -5.08 1.09 -10.78
N ARG A 70 -5.98 0.45 -10.02
CA ARG A 70 -6.50 1.04 -8.78
C ARG A 70 -5.38 1.19 -7.77
N GLN A 71 -4.56 0.16 -7.62
CA GLN A 71 -3.39 0.19 -6.76
C GLN A 71 -2.39 1.25 -7.22
N LEU A 72 -2.16 1.37 -8.54
CA LEU A 72 -1.30 2.39 -9.13
C LEU A 72 -1.76 3.81 -8.75
N PHE A 73 -3.05 4.11 -8.93
CA PHE A 73 -3.55 5.46 -8.66
C PHE A 73 -3.63 5.78 -7.16
N ARG A 74 -3.97 4.81 -6.31
CA ARG A 74 -3.91 4.99 -4.85
C ARG A 74 -2.50 5.37 -4.41
N TYR A 75 -1.51 4.65 -4.92
CA TYR A 75 -0.10 4.91 -4.61
C TYR A 75 0.34 6.32 -5.06
N VAL A 76 -0.05 6.72 -6.26
CA VAL A 76 0.21 8.08 -6.76
C VAL A 76 -0.45 9.15 -5.87
N GLN A 77 -1.72 8.95 -5.50
CA GLN A 77 -2.46 9.87 -4.63
C GLN A 77 -1.78 10.01 -3.26
N GLU A 78 -1.26 8.91 -2.71
CA GLU A 78 -0.55 8.90 -1.44
C GLU A 78 0.75 9.71 -1.50
N ILE A 79 1.58 9.51 -2.53
CA ILE A 79 2.83 10.28 -2.70
C ILE A 79 2.53 11.77 -2.88
N VAL A 80 1.52 12.09 -3.71
CA VAL A 80 1.09 13.47 -3.93
C VAL A 80 0.59 14.09 -2.62
N GLY A 81 -0.23 13.37 -1.87
CA GLY A 81 -0.75 13.81 -0.57
C GLY A 81 0.36 14.09 0.43
N ARG A 82 1.33 13.17 0.57
CA ARG A 82 2.50 13.36 1.44
C ARG A 82 3.30 14.60 1.06
N LYS A 83 3.57 14.80 -0.22
CA LYS A 83 4.35 15.94 -0.69
C LYS A 83 3.67 17.29 -0.46
N ILE A 84 2.35 17.34 -0.55
CA ILE A 84 1.55 18.53 -0.21
C ILE A 84 1.68 18.87 1.28
N ILE A 85 1.62 17.87 2.16
CA ILE A 85 1.74 18.05 3.62
C ILE A 85 3.14 18.54 3.99
N GLU A 86 4.19 17.99 3.36
CA GLU A 86 5.58 18.38 3.60
C GLU A 86 5.92 19.82 3.13
N GLY A 87 4.99 20.52 2.47
CA GLY A 87 5.23 21.85 1.90
C GLY A 87 6.27 21.84 0.78
N GLY A 88 6.48 20.69 0.14
CA GLY A 88 7.51 20.45 -0.86
C GLY A 88 7.20 21.07 -2.23
N SER A 89 8.14 20.90 -3.17
CA SER A 89 8.00 21.37 -4.56
C SER A 89 6.78 20.75 -5.28
N ALA A 90 6.22 21.46 -6.26
CA ALA A 90 5.05 21.01 -7.03
C ALA A 90 5.31 19.76 -7.91
N GLU A 91 6.56 19.36 -8.14
CA GLU A 91 6.94 18.23 -9.00
C GLU A 91 7.56 17.09 -8.18
N ILE A 92 6.99 15.88 -8.28
CA ILE A 92 7.46 14.64 -7.64
C ILE A 92 8.62 14.04 -8.44
N GLY A 93 9.76 13.91 -7.78
CA GLY A 93 11.00 13.39 -8.34
C GLY A 93 11.29 11.95 -7.91
N PRO A 94 12.39 11.35 -8.41
CA PRO A 94 12.81 9.99 -8.03
C PRO A 94 13.05 9.82 -6.52
N LYS A 95 13.48 10.89 -5.84
CA LYS A 95 13.75 10.88 -4.39
C LYS A 95 12.48 10.72 -3.55
N ASP A 96 11.33 11.09 -4.10
CA ASP A 96 10.03 11.02 -3.42
C ASP A 96 9.38 9.64 -3.56
N VAL A 97 9.85 8.82 -4.50
CA VAL A 97 9.38 7.45 -4.77
C VAL A 97 10.39 6.41 -4.26
N SER A 98 11.39 6.83 -3.48
CA SER A 98 12.41 5.90 -2.96
C SER A 98 11.81 4.97 -1.89
N PRO A 99 12.09 3.65 -1.92
CA PRO A 99 11.68 2.71 -0.86
C PRO A 99 12.18 3.11 0.53
N GLU A 100 13.26 3.90 0.59
CA GLU A 100 13.84 4.37 1.85
C GLU A 100 12.95 5.38 2.58
N LYS A 101 12.05 6.11 1.89
CA LYS A 101 11.08 7.01 2.52
C LYS A 101 9.89 6.24 3.10
N GLU A 102 9.45 5.15 2.48
CA GLU A 102 8.37 4.29 3.02
C GLU A 102 8.80 3.60 4.31
N ASN A 103 10.04 3.12 4.39
CA ASN A 103 10.59 2.53 5.61
C ASN A 103 10.91 3.56 6.72
N ARG A 104 10.79 4.86 6.46
CA ARG A 104 10.98 5.91 7.48
C ARG A 104 9.70 6.31 8.20
N GLU A 105 8.52 5.96 7.69
CA GLU A 105 7.23 6.34 8.30
C GLU A 105 6.37 5.17 8.78
N GLU A 106 6.89 3.94 8.78
CA GLU A 106 6.28 2.79 9.48
C GLU A 106 7.24 2.11 10.46
N GLY A 107 8.15 2.88 11.08
CA GLY A 107 8.49 2.55 12.46
C GLY A 107 7.25 2.87 13.30
N PRO A 108 6.66 1.94 14.07
CA PRO A 108 5.56 2.33 14.93
C PRO A 108 6.14 3.29 15.97
N ASN A 109 5.88 4.58 15.76
CA ASN A 109 6.03 5.64 16.77
C ASN A 109 5.13 5.43 17.99
N ASN A 110 4.54 4.25 18.11
CA ASN A 110 3.85 3.80 19.28
C ASN A 110 4.89 3.32 20.29
N ILE A 111 5.03 4.10 21.36
CA ILE A 111 5.94 3.84 22.49
C ILE A 111 5.82 2.38 22.97
N HIS A 112 4.62 1.79 22.91
CA HIS A 112 4.38 0.40 23.29
C HIS A 112 5.08 -0.62 22.39
N HIS A 113 5.13 -0.41 21.08
CA HIS A 113 5.88 -1.29 20.16
C HIS A 113 7.38 -1.22 20.44
N SER A 114 7.91 -0.03 20.73
CA SER A 114 9.32 0.15 21.08
C SER A 114 9.66 -0.56 22.40
N ILE A 115 8.78 -0.47 23.40
CA ILE A 115 8.97 -1.14 24.70
C ILE A 115 8.92 -2.67 24.50
N ILE A 116 7.87 -3.18 23.84
CA ILE A 116 7.65 -4.62 23.65
C ILE A 116 8.81 -5.24 22.85
N SER A 117 9.21 -4.62 21.73
CA SER A 117 10.35 -5.09 20.93
C SER A 117 11.66 -5.07 21.72
N SER A 118 11.95 -4.01 22.48
CA SER A 118 13.11 -3.92 23.38
C SER A 118 13.13 -5.06 24.40
N ILE A 119 11.99 -5.36 25.04
CA ILE A 119 11.91 -6.42 26.04
C ILE A 119 12.10 -7.80 25.38
N ILE A 120 11.51 -8.06 24.22
CA ILE A 120 11.68 -9.32 23.47
C ILE A 120 13.16 -9.54 23.11
N VAL A 121 13.82 -8.52 22.54
CA VAL A 121 15.23 -8.61 22.13
C VAL A 121 16.15 -8.89 23.34
N LYS A 122 15.89 -8.23 24.47
CA LYS A 122 16.65 -8.43 25.72
C LYS A 122 16.36 -9.77 26.41
N ASN A 123 15.22 -10.42 26.10
CA ASN A 123 14.74 -11.59 26.83
C ASN A 123 14.28 -12.73 25.89
N LYS A 124 15.15 -13.18 24.98
CA LYS A 124 14.87 -14.21 23.97
C LYS A 124 14.36 -15.57 24.49
N ARG A 125 14.48 -15.85 25.79
CA ARG A 125 14.01 -17.10 26.43
C ARG A 125 12.86 -16.89 27.41
N ALA A 126 12.38 -15.65 27.57
CA ALA A 126 11.26 -15.38 28.45
C ALA A 126 9.95 -15.83 27.80
N SER A 127 9.08 -16.41 28.62
CA SER A 127 7.71 -16.69 28.23
C SER A 127 6.96 -15.39 27.91
N ARG A 128 5.94 -15.49 27.06
CA ARG A 128 5.08 -14.35 26.69
C ARG A 128 4.52 -13.62 27.92
N MET A 129 4.19 -14.35 28.99
CA MET A 129 3.69 -13.78 30.24
C MET A 129 4.75 -12.98 30.99
N GLU A 130 6.00 -13.43 30.99
CA GLU A 130 7.11 -12.69 31.60
C GLU A 130 7.43 -11.41 30.83
N VAL A 131 7.31 -11.44 29.50
CA VAL A 131 7.43 -10.23 28.66
C VAL A 131 6.29 -9.25 28.98
N TYR A 132 5.05 -9.72 29.11
CA TYR A 132 3.92 -8.88 29.48
C TYR A 132 4.11 -8.22 30.86
N SER A 133 4.59 -8.99 31.84
CA SER A 133 4.86 -8.48 33.20
C SER A 133 5.94 -7.40 33.22
N LYS A 134 6.99 -7.55 32.39
CA LYS A 134 8.04 -6.54 32.23
C LYS A 134 7.53 -5.30 31.51
N TYR A 135 6.69 -5.48 30.49
CA TYR A 135 6.04 -4.39 29.76
C TYR A 135 5.18 -3.51 30.67
N LEU A 136 4.35 -4.11 31.52
CA LEU A 136 3.52 -3.37 32.48
C LEU A 136 4.39 -2.54 33.44
N ARG A 137 5.52 -3.08 33.88
CA ARG A 137 6.47 -2.38 34.75
C ARG A 137 7.12 -1.19 34.05
N GLU A 138 7.62 -1.39 32.83
CA GLU A 138 8.20 -0.29 32.04
C GLU A 138 7.16 0.80 31.76
N CYS A 139 5.91 0.44 31.46
CA CYS A 139 4.83 1.42 31.30
C CYS A 139 4.54 2.21 32.58
N GLN A 140 4.55 1.53 33.73
CA GLN A 140 4.34 2.16 35.03
C GLN A 140 5.48 3.11 35.41
N GLU A 141 6.73 2.73 35.15
CA GLU A 141 7.92 3.57 35.36
C GLU A 141 7.89 4.82 34.47
N MET A 142 7.47 4.67 33.21
CA MET A 142 7.34 5.77 32.25
C MET A 142 6.04 6.59 32.42
N ARG A 143 5.16 6.19 33.36
CA ARG A 143 3.83 6.81 33.60
C ARG A 143 2.96 6.90 32.34
N ILE A 144 3.02 5.88 31.49
CA ILE A 144 2.18 5.77 30.29
C ILE A 144 1.03 4.76 30.52
N PRO A 145 -0.16 4.98 29.93
CA PRO A 145 -1.24 4.00 29.97
C PRO A 145 -0.77 2.69 29.32
N PHE A 146 -1.00 1.55 29.96
CA PHE A 146 -0.63 0.27 29.38
C PHE A 146 -1.75 -0.28 28.50
N TYR A 147 -1.36 -1.02 27.47
CA TYR A 147 -2.30 -1.84 26.70
C TYR A 147 -2.79 -3.05 27.46
N ASP A 148 -4.03 -3.43 27.16
CA ASP A 148 -4.59 -4.66 27.66
C ASP A 148 -3.88 -5.88 27.06
N ARG A 149 -4.27 -7.05 27.53
CA ARG A 149 -3.61 -8.30 27.16
C ARG A 149 -3.85 -8.68 25.70
N THR A 150 -4.96 -8.26 25.11
CA THR A 150 -5.33 -8.56 23.72
C THR A 150 -4.45 -7.75 22.78
N ASP A 151 -4.38 -6.45 23.01
CA ASP A 151 -3.57 -5.51 22.23
C ASP A 151 -2.08 -5.83 22.35
N PHE A 152 -1.61 -6.18 23.56
CA PHE A 152 -0.24 -6.63 23.76
C PHE A 152 0.08 -7.89 22.94
N ASN A 153 -0.80 -8.88 22.92
CA ASN A 153 -0.54 -10.13 22.18
C ASN A 153 -0.42 -9.89 20.69
N ILE A 154 -1.26 -9.00 20.13
CA ILE A 154 -1.19 -8.61 18.71
C ILE A 154 0.19 -8.02 18.41
N ILE A 155 0.68 -7.10 19.26
CA ILE A 155 1.98 -6.46 19.06
C ILE A 155 3.13 -7.45 19.28
N TYR A 156 3.02 -8.34 20.28
CA TYR A 156 4.01 -9.36 20.57
C TYR A 156 4.21 -10.30 19.37
N ASP A 157 3.13 -10.75 18.74
CA ASP A 157 3.18 -11.66 17.58
C ASP A 157 3.80 -11.00 16.33
N ILE A 158 3.88 -9.67 16.26
CA ILE A 158 4.58 -8.95 15.19
C ILE A 158 6.11 -9.03 15.35
N TYR A 159 6.62 -9.14 16.58
CA TYR A 159 8.06 -9.01 16.89
C TYR A 159 8.75 -10.26 17.45
N ALA A 160 7.98 -11.26 17.92
CA ALA A 160 8.50 -12.52 18.45
C ALA A 160 8.86 -13.50 17.33
#